data_AF-A0AAV7TIT7-F1
#
_entry.id   AF-A0AAV7TIT7-F1
#
_cell.length_a   1.000
_cell.length_b   1.000
_cell.length_c   1.000
_cell.angle_alpha   90.00
_cell.angle_beta   90.00
_cell.angle_gamma   90.00
#
_symmetry.space_group_name_H-M   'P 1'
#
loop_
_entity.id
_entity.type
_entity.pdbx_description
1 polymer ?
#
loop_
_entity_poly.entity_id
_entity_poly.type
_entity_poly.pdbx_seq_one_letter_code
_entity_poly.pdbx_strand_id
1 'polypeptide(L)'
;MADRRALWEQAAVTLFDNAQGVSTAKNSQTHTVSNINFELEKARILEFKKWWEMTSLTKYIENGRVPRGLRILILPTLGDMDPDLLDQWRSYASDCSVKLMGTLITQAKRRMEEQTQVIERLMKELGKMAESQEVQQLLMKMEERIKKKEDQIKTHKALKFNGDKKDYELGRIYTFARKYNTLRAQDKMNLTEN
;
A
#
# COMPACT_ATOMS: atom_id res chain seq x y z
N MET A 1 33.39 25.45 -57.98
CA MET A 1 32.63 25.36 -56.71
C MET A 1 32.76 23.93 -56.22
N ALA A 2 33.57 23.70 -55.20
CA ALA A 2 33.83 22.36 -54.67
C ALA A 2 32.51 21.75 -54.16
N ASP A 3 32.24 20.51 -54.59
CA ASP A 3 31.01 19.80 -54.33
C ASP A 3 30.89 19.48 -52.84
N ARG A 4 30.09 20.29 -52.12
CA ARG A 4 29.83 20.15 -50.69
C ARG A 4 29.20 18.80 -50.33
N ARG A 5 28.61 18.11 -51.33
CA ARG A 5 27.99 16.80 -51.16
C ARG A 5 29.02 15.71 -50.89
N ALA A 6 30.16 15.74 -51.60
CA ALA A 6 31.26 14.80 -51.39
C ALA A 6 31.92 14.93 -50.00
N LEU A 7 31.99 16.16 -49.48
CA LEU A 7 32.45 16.43 -48.11
C LEU A 7 31.48 15.91 -47.05
N TRP A 8 30.17 15.97 -47.30
CA TRP A 8 29.16 15.45 -46.39
C TRP A 8 29.05 13.93 -46.43
N GLU A 9 29.26 13.30 -47.59
CA GLU A 9 29.32 11.85 -47.73
C GLU A 9 30.58 11.27 -47.06
N GLN A 10 31.75 11.90 -47.19
CA GLN A 10 32.95 11.49 -46.45
C GLN A 10 32.81 11.68 -44.93
N ALA A 11 32.14 12.76 -44.49
CA ALA A 11 31.84 12.99 -43.08
C ALA A 11 30.82 11.97 -42.52
N ALA A 12 29.85 11.54 -43.33
CA ALA A 12 28.88 10.52 -42.94
C ALA A 12 29.53 9.13 -42.86
N VAL A 13 30.38 8.76 -43.83
CA VAL A 13 31.10 7.47 -43.82
C VAL A 13 32.04 7.39 -42.62
N THR A 14 32.77 8.46 -42.26
CA THR A 14 33.60 8.49 -41.04
C THR A 14 32.79 8.48 -39.74
N LEU A 15 31.54 8.96 -39.75
CA LEU A 15 30.62 8.87 -38.60
C LEU A 15 30.04 7.47 -38.40
N PHE A 16 29.79 6.73 -39.48
CA PHE A 16 29.17 5.41 -39.44
C PHE A 16 30.18 4.23 -39.46
N ASP A 17 31.40 4.42 -39.96
CA ASP A 17 32.47 3.40 -39.89
C ASP A 17 33.14 3.35 -38.50
N ASN A 18 33.18 4.47 -37.77
CA ASN A 18 33.57 4.50 -36.35
C ASN A 18 32.48 3.99 -35.40
N ALA A 19 31.29 3.62 -35.92
CA ALA A 19 30.21 3.00 -35.15
C ALA A 19 30.28 1.46 -35.15
N GLN A 20 31.32 0.86 -35.73
CA GLN A 20 31.64 -0.56 -35.57
C GLN A 20 32.66 -0.75 -34.45
N GLY A 21 32.24 -0.49 -33.21
CA GLY A 21 33.03 -0.81 -32.03
C GLY A 21 32.59 -0.08 -30.77
N VAL A 22 31.66 -0.70 -30.02
CA VAL A 22 31.21 -0.30 -28.66
C VAL A 22 30.23 0.89 -28.61
N SER A 23 28.93 0.61 -28.36
CA SER A 23 28.03 1.42 -27.49
C SER A 23 26.51 1.32 -27.80
N THR A 24 26.01 0.25 -28.43
CA THR A 24 24.56 0.00 -28.52
C THR A 24 24.02 -0.95 -27.43
N ALA A 25 24.83 -1.88 -26.92
CA ALA A 25 24.41 -2.80 -25.85
C ALA A 25 24.24 -2.11 -24.47
N LYS A 26 25.06 -1.09 -24.16
CA LYS A 26 25.03 -0.41 -22.86
C LYS A 26 23.71 0.35 -22.62
N ASN A 27 23.17 1.03 -23.62
CA ASN A 27 21.92 1.80 -23.49
C ASN A 27 20.67 0.91 -23.34
N SER A 28 20.62 -0.25 -24.00
CA SER A 28 19.51 -1.19 -23.83
C SER A 28 19.58 -1.89 -22.47
N GLN A 29 20.78 -2.27 -22.02
CA GLN A 29 20.97 -2.95 -20.74
C GLN A 29 20.68 -2.02 -19.54
N THR A 30 21.08 -0.75 -19.60
CA THR A 30 20.76 0.24 -18.54
C THR A 30 19.24 0.50 -18.44
N HIS A 31 18.53 0.57 -19.56
CA HIS A 31 17.07 0.71 -19.57
C HIS A 31 16.37 -0.52 -18.97
N THR A 32 16.86 -1.74 -19.28
CA THR A 32 16.34 -2.98 -18.69
C THR A 32 16.59 -3.06 -17.18
N VAL A 33 17.79 -2.71 -16.71
CA VAL A 33 18.14 -2.66 -15.28
C VAL A 33 17.27 -1.65 -14.54
N SER A 34 17.08 -0.45 -15.10
CA SER A 34 16.24 0.59 -14.50
C SER A 34 14.79 0.12 -14.32
N ASN A 35 14.23 -0.56 -15.33
CA ASN A 35 12.88 -1.11 -15.27
C ASN A 35 12.75 -2.22 -14.21
N ILE A 36 13.71 -3.16 -14.16
CA ILE A 36 13.71 -4.23 -13.16
C ILE A 36 13.81 -3.64 -11.75
N ASN A 37 14.65 -2.62 -11.56
CA ASN A 37 14.80 -1.94 -10.29
C ASN A 37 13.51 -1.19 -9.87
N PHE A 38 12.82 -0.54 -10.81
CA PHE A 38 11.54 0.09 -10.54
C PHE A 38 10.46 -0.92 -10.10
N GLU A 39 10.36 -2.04 -10.81
CA GLU A 39 9.41 -3.10 -10.44
C GLU A 39 9.79 -3.76 -9.11
N LEU A 40 11.09 -3.93 -8.82
CA LEU A 40 11.56 -4.43 -7.53
C LEU A 40 11.21 -3.47 -6.39
N GLU A 41 11.40 -2.16 -6.59
CA GLU A 41 11.02 -1.14 -5.61
C GLU A 41 9.53 -1.21 -5.29
N LYS A 42 8.69 -1.20 -6.33
CA LYS A 42 7.25 -1.32 -6.20
C LYS A 42 6.87 -2.62 -5.50
N ALA A 43 7.53 -3.71 -5.84
CA ALA A 43 7.25 -5.01 -5.27
C ALA A 43 7.57 -5.06 -3.77
N ARG A 44 8.72 -4.52 -3.36
CA ARG A 44 9.13 -4.39 -1.96
C ARG A 44 8.20 -3.48 -1.17
N ILE A 45 7.82 -2.33 -1.72
CA ILE A 45 6.87 -1.42 -1.06
C ILE A 45 5.51 -2.11 -0.82
N LEU A 46 5.04 -2.92 -1.77
CA LEU A 46 3.80 -3.69 -1.61
C LEU A 46 3.93 -4.76 -0.52
N GLU A 47 5.04 -5.50 -0.48
CA GLU A 47 5.37 -6.46 0.57
C GLU A 47 5.30 -5.81 1.95
N PHE A 48 6.03 -4.70 2.15
CA PHE A 48 6.01 -3.95 3.41
C PHE A 48 4.61 -3.47 3.80
N LYS A 49 3.83 -2.93 2.86
CA LYS A 49 2.44 -2.50 3.12
C LYS A 49 1.58 -3.66 3.63
N LYS A 50 1.73 -4.85 3.03
CA LYS A 50 0.97 -6.04 3.39
C LYS A 50 1.39 -6.58 4.76
N TRP A 51 2.68 -6.60 5.03
CA TRP A 51 3.21 -6.96 6.34
C TRP A 51 2.67 -6.03 7.44
N TRP A 52 2.73 -4.71 7.23
CA TRP A 52 2.20 -3.74 8.19
C TRP A 52 0.67 -3.80 8.33
N GLU A 53 -0.06 -4.15 7.27
CA GLU A 53 -1.49 -4.43 7.35
C GLU A 53 -1.77 -5.60 8.29
N MET A 54 -1.16 -6.75 8.02
CA MET A 54 -1.28 -7.95 8.86
C MET A 54 -0.89 -7.68 10.31
N THR A 55 0.32 -7.18 10.56
CA THR A 55 0.85 -6.92 11.90
C THR A 55 -0.03 -5.94 12.67
N SER A 56 -0.52 -4.88 12.01
CA SER A 56 -1.44 -3.94 12.66
C SER A 56 -2.75 -4.61 13.07
N LEU A 57 -3.39 -5.38 12.18
CA LEU A 57 -4.66 -6.07 12.46
C LEU A 57 -4.51 -7.12 13.56
N THR A 58 -3.42 -7.89 13.56
CA THR A 58 -3.11 -8.83 14.65
C THR A 58 -3.04 -8.09 15.99
N LYS A 59 -2.37 -6.94 16.03
CA LYS A 59 -2.29 -6.12 17.26
C LYS A 59 -3.65 -5.61 17.73
N TYR A 60 -4.54 -5.23 16.81
CA TYR A 60 -5.91 -4.86 17.15
C TYR A 60 -6.66 -6.04 17.80
N ILE A 61 -6.60 -7.23 17.20
CA ILE A 61 -7.23 -8.45 17.74
C ILE A 61 -6.69 -8.78 19.14
N GLU A 62 -5.35 -8.83 19.31
CA GLU A 62 -4.70 -9.10 20.60
C GLU A 62 -5.14 -8.14 21.72
N ASN A 63 -5.52 -6.92 21.37
CA ASN A 63 -5.92 -5.89 22.32
C ASN A 63 -7.45 -5.78 22.48
N GLY A 64 -8.23 -6.65 21.83
CA GLY A 64 -9.69 -6.57 21.84
C GLY A 64 -10.23 -5.27 21.23
N ARG A 65 -9.55 -4.73 20.22
CA ARG A 65 -9.90 -3.45 19.57
C ARG A 65 -10.29 -3.64 18.11
N VAL A 66 -11.18 -2.79 17.63
CA VAL A 66 -11.59 -2.70 16.22
C VAL A 66 -11.19 -1.32 15.67
N PRO A 67 -10.40 -1.26 14.58
CA PRO A 67 -10.04 -0.01 13.91
C PRO A 67 -11.28 0.76 13.48
N ARG A 68 -11.29 2.10 13.59
CA ARG A 68 -12.43 2.96 13.16
C ARG A 68 -13.06 2.56 11.82
N GLY A 69 -12.24 2.30 10.80
CA GLY A 69 -12.70 1.97 9.44
C GLY A 69 -13.36 0.59 9.30
N LEU A 70 -13.27 -0.28 10.31
CA LEU A 70 -13.88 -1.61 10.33
C LEU A 70 -14.99 -1.74 11.38
N ARG A 71 -15.32 -0.66 12.11
CA ARG A 71 -16.43 -0.67 13.08
C ARG A 71 -17.74 -0.71 12.32
N ILE A 72 -18.48 -1.80 12.44
CA ILE A 72 -19.81 -1.95 11.86
C ILE A 72 -20.82 -1.22 12.74
N LEU A 73 -21.65 -0.38 12.13
CA LEU A 73 -22.61 0.51 12.81
C LEU A 73 -24.02 0.43 12.25
N ILE A 74 -24.33 -0.68 11.62
CA ILE A 74 -25.70 -1.01 11.24
C ILE A 74 -26.48 -1.15 12.54
N LEU A 75 -27.61 -0.47 12.68
CA LEU A 75 -28.54 -0.67 13.80
C LEU A 75 -29.74 -1.48 13.30
N PRO A 76 -30.39 -2.27 14.17
CA PRO A 76 -31.67 -2.89 13.85
C PRO A 76 -32.70 -1.84 13.43
N THR A 77 -33.59 -2.22 12.51
CA THR A 77 -34.77 -1.41 12.15
C THR A 77 -35.89 -1.51 13.18
N LEU A 78 -35.72 -2.34 14.22
CA LEU A 78 -36.63 -2.43 15.35
C LEU A 78 -36.75 -1.04 16.01
N GLY A 79 -37.97 -0.69 16.46
CA GLY A 79 -38.24 0.56 17.18
C GLY A 79 -37.50 0.64 18.52
N ASP A 80 -37.95 1.52 19.43
CA ASP A 80 -37.34 1.83 20.73
C ASP A 80 -36.47 0.69 21.29
N MET A 81 -35.16 0.81 21.07
CA MET A 81 -34.22 -0.19 21.53
C MET A 81 -33.87 0.11 22.97
N ASP A 82 -34.21 -0.85 23.83
CA ASP A 82 -33.70 -0.93 25.17
C ASP A 82 -32.14 -0.92 25.15
N PRO A 83 -31.47 -0.23 26.10
CA PRO A 83 -30.02 -0.17 26.16
C PRO A 83 -29.33 -1.54 26.14
N ASP A 84 -29.91 -2.58 26.76
CA ASP A 84 -29.29 -3.90 26.80
C ASP A 84 -29.27 -4.56 25.42
N LEU A 85 -30.34 -4.40 24.64
CA LEU A 85 -30.40 -4.88 23.25
C LEU A 85 -29.35 -4.17 22.38
N LEU A 86 -29.18 -2.86 22.57
CA LEU A 86 -28.21 -2.06 21.82
C LEU A 86 -26.77 -2.52 22.11
N ASP A 87 -26.45 -2.84 23.35
CA ASP A 87 -25.13 -3.31 23.74
C ASP A 87 -24.85 -4.74 23.25
N GLN A 88 -25.84 -5.64 23.31
CA GLN A 88 -25.74 -6.97 22.68
C GLN A 88 -25.51 -6.84 21.17
N TRP A 89 -26.25 -5.95 20.50
CA TRP A 89 -26.09 -5.72 19.08
C TRP A 89 -24.69 -5.19 18.71
N ARG A 90 -24.17 -4.24 19.49
CA ARG A 90 -22.79 -3.73 19.34
C ARG A 90 -21.76 -4.84 19.54
N SER A 91 -22.00 -5.76 20.46
CA SER A 91 -21.15 -6.94 20.66
C SER A 91 -21.11 -7.81 19.40
N TYR A 92 -22.27 -8.19 18.85
CA TYR A 92 -22.33 -8.98 17.61
C TYR A 92 -21.66 -8.29 16.43
N ALA A 93 -21.89 -6.98 16.26
CA ALA A 93 -21.22 -6.19 15.22
C ALA A 93 -19.70 -6.21 15.39
N SER A 94 -19.20 -6.11 16.62
CA SER A 94 -17.77 -6.17 16.93
C SER A 94 -17.17 -7.53 16.64
N ASP A 95 -17.85 -8.62 16.99
CA ASP A 95 -17.42 -9.99 16.69
C ASP A 95 -17.29 -10.21 15.17
N CYS A 96 -18.25 -9.70 14.41
CA CYS A 96 -18.18 -9.71 12.95
C CYS A 96 -16.97 -8.93 12.42
N SER A 97 -16.69 -7.74 12.97
CA SER A 97 -15.50 -6.96 12.62
C SER A 97 -14.21 -7.72 12.94
N VAL A 98 -14.14 -8.42 14.08
CA VAL A 98 -12.98 -9.24 14.46
C VAL A 98 -12.78 -10.40 13.48
N LYS A 99 -13.84 -11.11 13.12
CA LYS A 99 -13.79 -12.16 12.08
C LYS A 99 -13.31 -11.62 10.74
N LEU A 100 -13.80 -10.44 10.34
CA LEU A 100 -13.35 -9.77 9.12
C LEU A 100 -11.85 -9.44 9.16
N MET A 101 -11.34 -8.93 10.30
CA MET A 101 -9.90 -8.71 10.48
C MET A 101 -9.09 -10.01 10.30
N GLY A 102 -9.58 -11.13 10.84
CA GLY A 102 -8.98 -12.45 10.62
C GLY A 102 -8.92 -12.85 9.15
N THR A 103 -10.02 -12.66 8.41
CA THR A 103 -10.07 -12.92 6.96
C THR A 103 -9.07 -12.04 6.18
N LEU A 104 -8.98 -10.75 6.53
CA LEU A 104 -8.02 -9.82 5.91
C LEU A 104 -6.57 -10.24 6.18
N ILE A 105 -6.25 -10.69 7.39
CA ILE A 105 -4.93 -11.23 7.74
C ILE A 105 -4.59 -12.44 6.87
N THR A 106 -5.50 -13.40 6.75
CA THR A 106 -5.30 -14.61 5.93
C THR A 106 -5.07 -14.24 4.45
N GLN A 107 -5.86 -13.31 3.91
CA GLN A 107 -5.68 -12.85 2.55
C GLN A 107 -4.35 -12.09 2.36
N ALA A 108 -3.95 -11.28 3.34
CA ALA A 108 -2.68 -10.57 3.31
C ALA A 108 -1.50 -11.55 3.32
N LYS A 109 -1.54 -12.62 4.14
CA LYS A 109 -0.51 -13.67 4.16
C LYS A 109 -0.31 -14.31 2.79
N ARG A 110 -1.39 -14.79 2.17
CA ARG A 110 -1.33 -15.40 0.83
C ARG A 110 -0.70 -14.46 -0.20
N ARG A 111 -1.11 -13.19 -0.21
CA ARG A 111 -0.56 -12.20 -1.13
C ARG A 111 0.90 -11.85 -0.84
N MET A 112 1.36 -11.93 0.42
CA MET A 112 2.78 -11.76 0.72
C MET A 112 3.60 -12.91 0.12
N GLU A 113 3.14 -14.15 0.21
CA GLU A 113 3.84 -15.29 -0.39
C GLU A 113 3.98 -15.13 -1.92
N GLU A 114 2.90 -14.72 -2.60
CA GLU A 114 2.92 -14.35 -4.02
C GLU A 114 3.96 -13.24 -4.30
N GLN A 115 4.01 -12.23 -3.44
CA GLN A 115 4.90 -11.08 -3.57
C GLN A 115 6.37 -11.44 -3.35
N THR A 116 6.67 -12.30 -2.38
CA THR A 116 8.03 -12.78 -2.09
C THR A 116 8.61 -13.52 -3.30
N GLN A 117 7.80 -14.35 -3.98
CA GLN A 117 8.24 -15.02 -5.21
C GLN A 117 8.56 -14.04 -6.35
N VAL A 118 7.79 -12.96 -6.48
CA VAL A 118 8.07 -11.89 -7.47
C VAL A 118 9.39 -11.19 -7.15
N ILE A 119 9.60 -10.84 -5.88
CA ILE A 119 10.82 -10.20 -5.40
C ILE A 119 12.04 -11.09 -5.67
N GLU A 120 12.00 -12.36 -5.30
CA GLU A 120 13.09 -13.32 -5.51
C GLU A 120 13.46 -13.43 -6.99
N ARG A 121 12.45 -13.49 -7.87
CA ARG A 121 12.65 -13.51 -9.33
C ARG A 121 13.36 -12.24 -9.81
N LEU A 122 12.86 -11.07 -9.44
CA LEU A 122 13.44 -9.78 -9.84
C LEU A 122 14.86 -9.60 -9.32
N MET A 123 15.13 -10.02 -8.07
CA MET A 123 16.48 -10.01 -7.51
C MET A 123 17.43 -10.95 -8.27
N LYS A 124 16.97 -12.13 -8.68
CA LYS A 124 17.77 -13.07 -9.48
C LYS A 124 18.05 -12.52 -10.87
N GLU A 125 17.10 -11.85 -11.50
CA GLU A 125 17.29 -11.19 -12.80
C GLU A 125 18.28 -10.02 -12.69
N LEU A 126 18.15 -9.22 -11.65
CA LEU A 126 19.05 -8.10 -11.39
C LEU A 126 20.47 -8.57 -11.04
N GLY A 127 20.62 -9.65 -10.28
CA GLY A 127 21.91 -10.24 -9.92
C GLY A 127 22.73 -10.69 -11.13
N LYS A 128 22.08 -11.11 -12.23
CA LYS A 128 22.75 -11.42 -13.50
C LYS A 128 23.32 -10.20 -14.22
N MET A 129 22.90 -9.00 -13.82
CA MET A 129 23.26 -7.72 -14.43
C MET A 129 24.07 -6.82 -13.48
N ALA A 130 24.31 -7.25 -12.23
CA ALA A 130 24.74 -6.42 -11.11
C ALA A 130 26.26 -6.16 -11.01
N GLU A 131 27.02 -6.35 -12.07
CA GLU A 131 28.47 -6.18 -12.05
C GLU A 131 28.93 -4.72 -12.22
N SER A 132 28.03 -3.80 -12.62
CA SER A 132 28.40 -2.40 -12.82
C SER A 132 28.20 -1.55 -11.56
N GLN A 133 29.15 -0.63 -11.32
CA GLN A 133 29.06 0.37 -10.24
C GLN A 133 27.80 1.24 -10.33
N GLU A 134 27.30 1.47 -11.55
CA GLU A 134 26.07 2.21 -11.81
C GLU A 134 24.83 1.46 -11.28
N VAL A 135 24.78 0.13 -11.45
CA VAL A 135 23.69 -0.71 -10.91
C VAL A 135 23.69 -0.68 -9.38
N GLN A 136 24.87 -0.72 -8.76
CA GLN A 136 24.98 -0.65 -7.30
C GLN A 136 24.47 0.69 -6.74
N GLN A 137 24.80 1.81 -7.37
CA GLN A 137 24.28 3.12 -6.97
C GLN A 137 22.75 3.21 -7.11
N LEU A 138 22.21 2.61 -8.18
CA LEU A 138 20.77 2.57 -8.45
C LEU A 138 20.02 1.75 -7.37
N LEU A 139 20.61 0.64 -6.95
CA LEU A 139 20.13 -0.21 -5.85
C LEU A 139 20.14 0.53 -4.50
N MET A 140 21.25 1.20 -4.15
CA MET A 140 21.34 1.97 -2.91
C MET A 140 20.25 3.06 -2.84
N LYS A 141 20.07 3.82 -3.94
CA LYS A 141 19.02 4.84 -4.01
C LYS A 141 17.61 4.24 -3.89
N MET A 142 17.40 3.03 -4.42
CA MET A 142 16.13 2.32 -4.26
C MET A 142 15.89 1.96 -2.79
N GLU A 143 16.88 1.39 -2.11
CA GLU A 143 16.76 1.01 -0.69
C GLU A 143 16.46 2.22 0.20
N GLU A 144 17.09 3.36 -0.05
CA GLU A 144 16.77 4.62 0.65
C GLU A 144 15.31 5.05 0.47
N ARG A 145 14.77 4.94 -0.76
CA ARG A 145 13.36 5.25 -1.04
C ARG A 145 12.42 4.27 -0.36
N ILE A 146 12.74 2.97 -0.39
CA ILE A 146 11.96 1.93 0.31
C ILE A 146 11.92 2.22 1.81
N LYS A 147 13.08 2.49 2.42
CA LYS A 147 13.18 2.81 3.86
C LYS A 147 12.34 4.03 4.23
N LYS A 148 12.42 5.11 3.43
CA LYS A 148 11.58 6.31 3.63
C LYS A 148 10.08 5.98 3.58
N LYS A 149 9.66 5.11 2.67
CA LYS A 149 8.25 4.66 2.59
C LYS A 149 7.86 3.80 3.78
N GLU A 150 8.75 2.94 4.26
CA GLU A 150 8.54 2.11 5.44
C GLU A 150 8.31 2.97 6.69
N ASP A 151 9.17 3.97 6.93
CA ASP A 151 9.06 4.88 8.08
C ASP A 151 7.74 5.68 8.06
N GLN A 152 7.30 6.12 6.88
CA GLN A 152 6.01 6.77 6.69
C GLN A 152 4.84 5.85 7.06
N ILE A 153 4.87 4.60 6.58
CA ILE A 153 3.83 3.60 6.87
C ILE A 153 3.79 3.30 8.37
N LYS A 154 4.93 3.04 8.98
CA LYS A 154 5.07 2.75 10.42
C LYS A 154 4.50 3.87 11.27
N THR A 155 4.90 5.12 10.97
CA THR A 155 4.42 6.30 11.70
C THR A 155 2.91 6.44 11.58
N HIS A 156 2.36 6.30 10.37
CA HIS A 156 0.92 6.40 10.14
C HIS A 156 0.12 5.30 10.87
N LYS A 157 0.64 4.06 10.86
CA LYS A 157 0.03 2.93 11.57
C LYS A 157 0.05 3.15 13.08
N ALA A 158 1.15 3.63 13.64
CA ALA A 158 1.26 3.94 15.07
C ALA A 158 0.30 5.06 15.49
N LEU A 159 0.20 6.13 14.70
CA LEU A 159 -0.75 7.22 14.96
C LEU A 159 -2.20 6.74 14.94
N LYS A 160 -2.57 5.90 13.96
CA LYS A 160 -3.91 5.31 13.89
C LYS A 160 -4.21 4.42 15.09
N PHE A 161 -3.30 3.52 15.44
CA PHE A 161 -3.47 2.62 16.58
C PHE A 161 -3.62 3.39 17.90
N ASN A 162 -2.79 4.42 18.12
CA ASN A 162 -2.88 5.26 19.31
C ASN A 162 -4.17 6.10 19.33
N GLY A 163 -4.64 6.58 18.18
CA GLY A 163 -5.92 7.26 18.06
C GLY A 163 -7.08 6.35 18.44
N ASP A 164 -7.08 5.11 17.95
CA ASP A 164 -8.09 4.11 18.31
C ASP A 164 -8.00 3.71 19.78
N LYS A 165 -6.79 3.52 20.32
CA LYS A 165 -6.57 3.25 21.74
C LYS A 165 -7.22 4.32 22.62
N LYS A 166 -7.03 5.60 22.31
CA LYS A 166 -7.66 6.72 23.03
C LYS A 166 -9.18 6.68 22.95
N ASP A 167 -9.77 6.30 21.82
CA ASP A 167 -11.23 6.15 21.73
C ASP A 167 -11.75 5.09 22.69
N TYR A 168 -11.05 3.95 22.79
CA TYR A 168 -11.42 2.87 23.71
C TYR A 168 -11.27 3.31 25.16
N GLU A 169 -10.16 3.96 25.52
CA GLU A 169 -9.92 4.49 26.87
C GLU A 169 -10.97 5.53 27.30
N LEU A 170 -11.47 6.34 26.34
CA LEU A 170 -12.46 7.37 26.60
C LEU A 170 -13.91 6.89 26.40
N GLY A 171 -14.15 5.61 26.08
CA GLY A 171 -15.48 5.07 25.79
C GLY A 171 -16.14 5.66 24.54
N ARG A 172 -15.37 6.23 23.60
CA ARG A 172 -15.84 6.96 22.41
C ARG A 172 -16.00 6.08 21.16
N ILE A 173 -16.03 4.76 21.32
CA ILE A 173 -16.03 3.80 20.20
C ILE A 173 -17.23 4.00 19.27
N TYR A 174 -18.40 4.34 19.83
CA TYR A 174 -19.67 4.52 19.11
C TYR A 174 -20.24 5.95 19.18
N THR A 175 -19.49 6.95 19.64
CA THR A 175 -20.03 8.31 19.84
C THR A 175 -20.34 9.03 18.53
N PHE A 176 -19.73 8.64 17.41
CA PHE A 176 -20.07 9.17 16.09
C PHE A 176 -21.44 8.68 15.58
N ALA A 177 -21.93 7.54 16.09
CA ALA A 177 -23.29 7.06 15.82
C ALA A 177 -24.37 8.00 16.37
N ARG A 178 -24.02 8.76 17.42
CA ARG A 178 -24.94 9.72 18.05
C ARG A 178 -25.37 10.82 17.07
N LYS A 179 -24.49 11.24 16.16
CA LYS A 179 -24.83 12.22 15.11
C LYS A 179 -25.79 11.67 14.06
N TYR A 180 -25.62 10.40 13.65
CA TYR A 180 -26.52 9.73 12.70
C TYR A 180 -27.90 9.44 13.31
N ASN A 181 -27.98 9.19 14.62
CA ASN A 181 -29.25 9.06 15.33
C ASN A 181 -30.03 10.39 15.38
N THR A 182 -29.36 11.53 15.59
CA THR A 182 -30.03 12.85 15.49
C THR A 182 -30.60 13.10 14.10
N LEU A 183 -29.86 12.76 13.04
CA LEU A 183 -30.31 12.96 11.66
C LEU A 183 -31.50 12.05 11.31
N ARG A 184 -31.46 10.75 11.67
CA ARG A 184 -32.59 9.84 11.43
C ARG A 184 -33.82 10.13 12.29
N ALA A 185 -33.63 10.62 13.52
CA ALA A 185 -34.75 11.04 14.36
C ALA A 185 -35.43 12.29 13.77
N GLN A 186 -34.64 13.23 13.23
CA GLN A 186 -35.16 14.40 12.49
C GLN A 186 -35.90 13.97 11.22
N ASP A 187 -35.36 13.05 10.42
CA ASP A 187 -36.03 12.56 9.21
C ASP A 187 -37.37 11.85 9.51
N LYS A 188 -37.47 11.11 10.63
CA LYS A 188 -38.72 10.47 11.07
C LYS A 188 -39.76 11.48 11.56
N MET A 189 -39.35 12.53 12.26
CA MET A 189 -40.26 13.62 12.69
C MET A 189 -40.83 14.40 11.48
N ASN A 190 -40.00 14.64 10.46
CA ASN A 190 -40.42 15.34 9.24
C ASN A 190 -41.38 14.53 8.35
N LEU A 191 -41.45 13.21 8.52
CA LEU A 191 -42.36 12.31 7.80
C LEU A 191 -43.73 12.17 8.49
N THR A 192 -43.85 12.57 9.76
CA THR A 192 -45.11 12.52 10.52
C THR A 192 -45.89 13.85 10.53
N GLU A 193 -45.33 14.91 9.93
CA GLU A 193 -45.93 16.25 9.87
C GLU A 193 -46.49 16.64 8.48
N ASN A 194 -46.59 15.69 7.53
CA ASN A 194 -47.30 15.83 6.26
C ASN A 194 -48.42 14.78 6.13
#